data_AF-A0A2S5LDT6-F1
#
_entry.id   AF-A0A2S5LDT6-F1
#
_cell.length_a   1.000
_cell.length_b   1.000
_cell.length_c   1.000
_cell.angle_alpha   90.00
_cell.angle_beta   90.00
_cell.angle_gamma   90.00
#
_symmetry.space_group_name_H-M   'P 1'
#
loop_
_entity.id
_entity.type
_entity.pdbx_description
1 polymer ?
#
loop_
_entity_poly.entity_id
_entity_poly.type
_entity_poly.pdbx_seq_one_letter_code
_entity_poly.pdbx_strand_id
1 'polypeptide(L)' 'MQKITILGSTGTIGLQTLDVIERHAGFYEVYALAANSNVDVMVKQCLQFK' A
#
# COMPACT_ATOMS: atom_id res chain seq x y z
N MET A 1 -11.45 -10.57 -5.78
CA MET A 1 -10.53 -9.49 -5.35
C MET A 1 -10.25 -9.67 -3.87
N GLN A 2 -8.99 -9.87 -3.50
CA GLN A 2 -8.58 -10.04 -2.10
C GLN A 2 -8.19 -8.67 -1.54
N LYS A 3 -8.80 -8.30 -0.41
CA LYS A 3 -8.54 -7.04 0.28
C LYS A 3 -7.38 -7.18 1.25
N ILE A 4 -6.38 -6.30 1.14
CA ILE A 4 -5.15 -6.36 1.93
C ILE A 4 -5.00 -5.11 2.78
N THR A 5 -4.64 -5.31 4.05
CA THR A 5 -4.19 -4.23 4.96
C THR A 5 -2.69 -4.33 5.14
N ILE A 6 -1.97 -3.22 4.95
CA ILE A 6 -0.51 -3.17 5.07
C ILE A 6 -0.12 -2.36 6.30
N LEU A 7 0.52 -3.01 7.26
CA LEU A 7 1.08 -2.37 8.45
C LEU A 7 2.57 -2.09 8.24
N GLY A 8 2.94 -0.82 8.19
CA GLY A 8 4.29 -0.38 7.79
C GLY A 8 4.43 -0.14 6.28
N SER A 9 3.42 0.44 5.63
CA SER A 9 3.37 0.63 4.18
C SER A 9 4.50 1.52 3.62
N THR A 10 5.07 2.41 4.44
CA THR A 10 6.17 3.31 4.06
C THR A 10 7.55 2.70 4.28
N GLY A 11 7.65 1.51 4.87
CA GLY A 11 8.89 0.75 5.01
C GLY A 11 9.23 -0.04 3.74
N THR A 12 10.43 -0.59 3.67
CA THR A 12 10.92 -1.34 2.48
C THR A 12 9.97 -2.45 2.06
N ILE A 13 9.52 -3.29 2.99
CA ILE A 13 8.59 -4.40 2.71
C ILE A 13 7.23 -3.86 2.27
N GLY A 14 6.73 -2.80 2.91
CA GLY A 14 5.46 -2.16 2.55
C GLY A 14 5.47 -1.63 1.11
N LEU A 15 6.54 -0.93 0.73
CA LEU A 15 6.73 -0.42 -0.64
C LEU A 15 6.82 -1.55 -1.66
N GLN A 16 7.58 -2.61 -1.37
CA GLN A 16 7.66 -3.78 -2.25
C GLN A 16 6.33 -4.52 -2.38
N THR A 17 5.55 -4.60 -1.29
CA THR A 17 4.23 -5.22 -1.29
C THR A 17 3.26 -4.43 -2.17
N LEU A 18 3.31 -3.09 -2.10
CA LEU A 18 2.49 -2.22 -2.94
C LEU A 18 2.84 -2.33 -4.42
N ASP A 19 4.12 -2.48 -4.77
CA ASP A 19 4.56 -2.72 -6.16
C ASP A 19 3.98 -4.05 -6.70
N VAL A 20 3.92 -5.10 -5.88
CA VAL A 20 3.26 -6.36 -6.26
C VAL A 20 1.75 -6.17 -6.46
N ILE A 21 1.08 -5.44 -5.56
CA ILE A 21 -0.36 -5.18 -5.67
C ILE A 21 -0.67 -4.38 -6.94
N GLU A 22 0.14 -3.36 -7.25
CA GLU A 22 -0.02 -2.55 -8.46
C GLU A 22 0.09 -3.38 -9.75
N ARG A 23 1.09 -4.28 -9.82
CA ARG A 23 1.27 -5.19 -10.98
C ARG A 23 0.16 -6.23 -11.11
N HIS A 24 -0.57 -6.50 -10.03
CA HIS A 24 -1.63 -7.51 -9.95
C HIS A 24 -2.98 -6.93 -9.48
N ALA A 25 -3.29 -5.70 -9.91
CA ALA A 25 -4.49 -4.95 -9.47
C ALA A 25 -5.83 -5.66 -9.76
N GLY A 26 -5.86 -6.64 -10.68
CA GLY A 26 -7.06 -7.47 -10.91
C GLY A 26 -7.34 -8.52 -9.82
N PHE A 27 -6.34 -8.83 -8.99
CA PHE A 27 -6.45 -9.83 -7.92
C PHE A 27 -6.54 -9.20 -6.54
N TYR A 28 -5.85 -8.07 -6.33
CA TYR A 28 -5.67 -7.44 -5.03
C TYR A 28 -6.21 -6.01 -5.00
N GLU A 29 -6.72 -5.63 -3.83
CA GLU A 29 -7.21 -4.28 -3.53
C GLU A 29 -6.65 -3.87 -2.17
N VAL A 30 -6.09 -2.66 -2.08
CA VAL A 30 -5.64 -2.11 -0.79
C VAL A 30 -6.87 -1.65 -0.03
N TYR A 31 -7.06 -2.19 1.17
CA TYR A 31 -8.16 -1.78 2.05
C TYR A 31 -7.73 -0.74 3.07
N ALA A 32 -6.52 -0.90 3.64
CA ALA A 32 -5.99 0.03 4.62
C ALA A 32 -4.46 0.05 4.60
N LEU A 33 -3.90 1.22 4.88
CA LEU A 33 -2.47 1.45 5.03
C LEU A 33 -2.20 2.03 6.41
N ALA A 34 -1.17 1.53 7.07
CA ALA A 34 -0.67 2.10 8.32
C ALA A 34 0.85 2.31 8.22
N ALA A 35 1.35 3.37 8.83
CA ALA A 35 2.77 3.65 8.95
C ALA A 35 3.06 4.50 10.18
N ASN A 36 4.28 4.41 10.69
CA ASN A 36 4.74 5.19 11.84
C ASN A 36 5.37 6.54 11.44
N SER A 37 6.01 6.61 10.27
CA SER A 37 6.72 7.80 9.78
C SER A 37 6.61 7.93 8.24
N ASN A 38 7.12 9.03 7.69
CA ASN A 38 7.09 9.40 6.26
C ASN A 38 5.68 9.72 5.73
N VAL A 39 5.08 10.79 6.28
CA VAL A 39 3.73 11.26 5.90
C VAL A 39 3.62 11.54 4.41
N ASP A 40 4.64 12.13 3.78
CA ASP A 40 4.61 12.44 2.34
C ASP A 40 4.47 11.17 1.47
N VAL A 41 5.11 10.07 1.88
CA VAL A 41 4.97 8.77 1.20
C VAL A 41 3.58 8.20 1.44
N MET A 42 3.07 8.26 2.67
CA MET A 42 1.72 7.81 3.00
C MET A 42 0.65 8.54 2.17
N VAL A 43 0.75 9.87 2.04
CA VAL A 43 -0.19 10.66 1.24
C VAL A 43 -0.19 10.20 -0.23
N LYS A 44 0.99 9.98 -0.82
CA LYS A 44 1.10 9.46 -2.19
C LYS A 44 0.43 8.08 -2.33
N GLN A 45 0.66 7.19 -1.36
CA GLN A 45 0.05 5.85 -1.35
C GLN A 45 -1.48 5.93 -1.26
N CYS A 46 -2.04 6.76 -0.37
CA CYS A 46 -3.48 6.95 -0.25
C CYS A 46 -4.12 7.54 -1.52
N LEU A 47 -3.40 8.41 -2.25
CA LEU A 47 -3.89 8.96 -3.52
C LEU A 47 -3.86 7.92 -4.65
N GLN A 48 -2.90 7.01 -4.64
CA GLN A 48 -2.73 5.95 -5.64
C GLN A 48 -3.71 4.79 -5.44
N PHE A 49 -3.91 4.34 -4.20
CA PHE A 49 -4.63 3.10 -3.87
C PHE A 49 -6.01 3.35 -3.23
N LYS A 50 -6.87 4.09 -3.92
CA LYS A 50 -8.22 4.45 -3.46
C LYS A 50 -9.22 3.30 -3.45
#